data_AF-A0A239I469-F1
#
_entry.id   AF-A0A239I469-F1
#
_cell.length_a   1.000
_cell.length_b   1.000
_cell.length_c   1.000
_cell.angle_alpha   90.00
_cell.angle_beta   90.00
_cell.angle_gamma   90.00
#
_symmetry.space_group_name_H-M   'P 1'
#
loop_
_entity.id
_entity.type
_entity.pdbx_description
1 polymer ?
#
loop_
_entity_poly.entity_id
_entity_poly.type
_entity_poly.pdbx_seq_one_letter_code
_entity_poly.pdbx_strand_id
1 'polypeptide(L)' 'MSLFIKTRAHGWGLGASHHLAYNALMGLREKMVDKLLKMPMGKVSQYGTGNLKKIFVENIEDMELILAHMIPEGVANI' A
#
# COMPACT_ATOMS: atom_id res chain seq x y z
N MET A 1 -17.16 2.54 -31.08
CA MET A 1 -15.92 3.31 -30.82
C MET A 1 -15.78 3.71 -29.35
N SER A 2 -16.78 4.34 -28.72
CA SER A 2 -16.75 4.78 -27.31
C SER A 2 -16.43 3.67 -26.28
N LEU A 3 -17.03 2.48 -26.42
CA LEU A 3 -16.84 1.38 -25.46
C LEU A 3 -15.38 0.88 -25.40
N PHE A 4 -14.72 0.76 -26.56
CA PHE A 4 -13.33 0.33 -26.63
C PHE A 4 -12.36 1.28 -25.92
N ILE A 5 -12.59 2.59 -26.05
CA ILE A 5 -11.78 3.61 -25.37
C ILE A 5 -11.98 3.52 -23.86
N LYS A 6 -13.24 3.37 -23.41
CA LYS A 6 -13.56 3.22 -21.98
C LYS A 6 -12.89 1.98 -21.37
N THR A 7 -13.00 0.82 -22.01
CA THR A 7 -12.39 -0.42 -21.50
C THR A 7 -10.87 -0.31 -21.45
N ARG A 8 -10.24 0.30 -22.46
CA ARG A 8 -8.78 0.50 -22.46
C ARG A 8 -8.33 1.46 -21.36
N ALA A 9 -8.99 2.60 -21.22
CA ALA A 9 -8.67 3.60 -20.21
C ALA A 9 -8.85 3.03 -18.79
N HIS A 10 -9.91 2.27 -18.55
CA HIS A 10 -10.16 1.62 -17.27
C HIS A 10 -9.07 0.59 -16.92
N GLY A 11 -8.71 -0.28 -17.86
CA GLY A 11 -7.63 -1.26 -17.63
C GLY A 11 -6.28 -0.61 -17.33
N TRP A 12 -5.96 0.51 -17.99
CA TRP A 12 -4.75 1.28 -17.70
C TRP A 12 -4.81 1.97 -16.34
N GLY A 13 -5.95 2.58 -15.98
CA GLY A 13 -6.15 3.20 -14.68
C GLY A 13 -5.99 2.22 -13.52
N LEU A 14 -6.56 1.02 -13.65
CA LEU A 14 -6.41 -0.05 -12.66
C LEU A 14 -4.95 -0.48 -12.52
N GLY A 15 -4.27 -0.77 -13.63
CA GLY A 15 -2.85 -1.18 -13.60
C GLY A 15 -1.93 -0.11 -13.00
N ALA A 16 -2.13 1.16 -13.35
CA ALA A 16 -1.39 2.27 -12.76
C ALA A 16 -1.64 2.39 -11.26
N SER A 17 -2.86 2.15 -10.80
CA SER A 17 -3.23 2.30 -9.39
C SER A 17 -2.64 1.18 -8.52
N HIS A 18 -2.61 -0.07 -9.01
CA HIS A 18 -1.86 -1.14 -8.33
C HIS A 18 -0.36 -0.84 -8.28
N HIS A 19 0.23 -0.33 -9.37
CA HIS A 19 1.65 0.04 -9.37
C HIS A 19 1.96 1.12 -8.32
N LEU A 20 1.11 2.15 -8.24
CA LEU A 20 1.23 3.20 -7.21
C LEU A 20 1.03 2.63 -5.79
N ALA A 21 0.06 1.74 -5.60
CA ALA A 21 -0.18 1.09 -4.32
C ALA A 21 1.08 0.33 -3.85
N TYR A 22 1.65 -0.54 -4.68
CA TYR A 22 2.87 -1.29 -4.30
C TYR A 22 4.07 -0.39 -3.99
N ASN A 23 4.27 0.70 -4.73
CA ASN A 23 5.31 1.69 -4.41
C ASN A 23 5.06 2.34 -3.03
N ALA A 24 3.82 2.66 -2.70
CA ALA A 24 3.48 3.17 -1.37
C ALA A 24 3.74 2.14 -0.27
N LEU A 25 3.40 0.86 -0.50
CA LEU A 25 3.69 -0.21 0.46
C LEU A 25 5.19 -0.40 0.69
N MET A 26 5.99 -0.32 -0.37
CA MET A 26 7.45 -0.34 -0.27
C MET A 26 7.95 0.80 0.61
N GLY A 27 7.49 2.03 0.35
CA GLY A 27 7.86 3.20 1.16
C GLY A 27 7.42 3.09 2.63
N LEU A 28 6.26 2.47 2.91
CA LEU A 28 5.83 2.19 4.29
C LEU A 28 6.79 1.21 4.99
N ARG A 29 7.22 0.15 4.29
CA ARG A 29 8.19 -0.82 4.82
C ARG A 29 9.54 -0.19 5.10
N GLU A 30 10.06 0.61 4.18
CA GLU A 30 11.32 1.34 4.35
C GLU A 30 11.27 2.30 5.56
N LYS A 31 10.21 3.12 5.66
CA LYS A 31 10.02 4.04 6.79
C LYS A 31 9.85 3.32 8.12
N MET A 32 9.16 2.17 8.13
CA MET A 32 9.01 1.36 9.33
C MET A 32 10.37 0.82 9.80
N VAL A 33 11.18 0.27 8.90
CA VAL A 33 12.52 -0.24 9.22
C VAL A 33 13.42 0.89 9.72
N ASP A 34 13.46 2.02 9.03
CA ASP A 34 14.26 3.19 9.44
C ASP A 34 13.88 3.66 10.85
N LYS A 35 12.57 3.70 11.16
CA LYS A 35 12.06 4.05 12.49
C LYS A 35 12.45 3.01 13.55
N LEU A 36 12.41 1.72 13.23
CA LEU A 36 12.79 0.66 14.17
C LEU A 36 14.29 0.69 14.47
N LEU A 37 15.14 0.91 13.48
CA LEU A 37 16.60 0.98 13.64
C LEU A 37 17.05 2.16 14.52
N LYS A 38 16.30 3.27 14.50
CA LYS A 38 16.59 4.46 15.32
C LYS A 38 16.01 4.38 16.74
N MET A 39 15.25 3.33 17.05
CA MET A 39 14.54 3.21 18.31
C MET A 39 15.36 2.42 19.35
N PRO A 40 15.38 2.83 20.63
CA PRO A 40 16.05 2.05 21.67
C PRO A 40 15.50 0.62 21.73
N MET A 41 16.38 -0.37 21.87
CA MET A 41 16.00 -1.79 21.86
C MET A 41 14.93 -2.11 22.91
N GLY A 42 15.01 -1.54 24.12
CA GLY A 42 13.97 -1.73 25.14
C GLY A 42 12.58 -1.30 24.70
N LYS A 43 12.48 -0.25 23.87
CA LYS A 43 11.21 0.22 23.30
C LYS A 43 10.77 -0.64 22.12
N VAL A 44 11.70 -1.11 21.28
CA VAL A 44 11.38 -2.07 20.20
C VAL A 44 10.83 -3.38 20.80
N SER A 45 11.44 -3.89 21.87
CA SER A 45 11.01 -5.11 22.55
C SER A 45 9.60 -5.01 23.15
N GLN A 46 9.15 -3.82 23.58
CA GLN A 46 7.80 -3.60 24.09
C GLN A 46 6.70 -3.85 23.04
N TYR A 47 7.00 -3.66 21.75
CA TYR A 47 6.02 -3.92 20.70
C TYR A 47 5.79 -5.41 20.45
N GLY A 48 6.75 -6.29 20.82
CA GLY A 48 6.72 -7.72 20.55
C GLY A 48 7.04 -8.07 19.10
N THR A 49 7.89 -9.09 18.88
CA THR A 49 8.35 -9.49 17.54
C THR A 49 7.22 -9.96 16.63
N GLY A 50 6.23 -10.69 17.17
CA GLY A 50 5.07 -11.15 16.42
C GLY A 50 4.20 -10.00 15.91
N ASN A 51 3.95 -8.99 16.75
CA ASN A 51 3.17 -7.82 16.36
C ASN A 51 3.92 -6.94 15.34
N LEU A 52 5.23 -6.77 15.48
CA LEU A 52 6.04 -6.08 14.47
C LEU A 52 6.00 -6.80 13.11
N LYS A 53 6.09 -8.14 13.10
CA LYS A 53 5.91 -8.93 11.88
C LYS A 53 4.52 -8.74 11.28
N LYS A 54 3.49 -8.80 12.12
CA LYS A 54 2.09 -8.60 11.68
C LYS A 54 1.93 -7.24 11.00
N ILE A 55 2.44 -6.17 11.62
CA ILE A 55 2.38 -4.83 11.06
C ILE A 55 3.14 -4.76 9.72
N PHE A 56 4.36 -5.30 9.68
CA PHE A 56 5.22 -5.18 8.50
C PHE A 56 4.74 -6.00 7.29
N VAL A 57 4.15 -7.17 7.55
CA VAL A 57 3.69 -8.10 6.51
C VAL A 57 2.22 -7.86 6.23
N GLU A 58 1.35 -8.22 7.17
CA GLU A 58 -0.11 -8.26 6.99
C GLU A 58 -0.71 -6.85 6.90
N ASN A 59 -0.49 -6.00 7.91
CA ASN A 59 -1.16 -4.69 7.93
C ASN A 59 -0.73 -3.76 6.79
N ILE A 60 0.54 -3.85 6.34
CA ILE A 60 0.98 -3.09 5.16
C ILE A 60 0.39 -3.70 3.88
N GLU A 61 0.27 -5.02 3.77
CA GLU A 61 -0.38 -5.67 2.63
C GLU A 61 -1.86 -5.32 2.53
N ASP A 62 -2.58 -5.23 3.65
CA ASP A 62 -3.99 -4.80 3.68
C ASP A 62 -4.21 -3.39 3.08
N MET A 63 -3.17 -2.55 3.07
CA MET A 63 -3.24 -1.22 2.44
C MET A 63 -3.23 -1.28 0.91
N GLU A 64 -2.79 -2.40 0.32
CA GLU A 64 -2.78 -2.61 -1.14
C GLU A 64 -4.16 -2.41 -1.73
N LEU A 65 -5.15 -3.14 -1.19
CA LEU A 65 -6.52 -3.13 -1.67
C LEU A 65 -7.11 -1.71 -1.62
N ILE A 66 -6.90 -1.04 -0.50
CA ILE A 66 -7.38 0.32 -0.27
C ILE A 66 -6.73 1.25 -1.29
N LEU A 67 -5.40 1.27 -1.41
CA LEU A 67 -4.69 2.21 -2.27
C LEU A 67 -4.90 1.93 -3.76
N ALA A 68 -4.93 0.66 -4.17
CA ALA A 68 -5.06 0.25 -5.56
C ALA A 68 -6.46 0.51 -6.12
N HIS A 69 -7.50 0.40 -5.30
CA HIS A 69 -8.88 0.57 -5.74
C HIS A 69 -9.49 1.93 -5.40
N MET A 70 -9.00 2.63 -4.37
CA MET A 70 -9.47 4.00 -4.08
C MET A 70 -9.23 4.97 -5.24
N ILE A 71 -8.13 4.84 -5.98
CA ILE A 71 -7.86 5.73 -7.12
C ILE A 71 -8.84 5.46 -8.27
N PRO A 72 -8.99 4.22 -8.80
CA PRO A 72 -9.94 3.94 -9.87
C PRO A 72 -11.39 4.17 -9.43
N GLU A 73 -11.81 3.67 -8.27
CA GLU A 73 -13.20 3.73 -7.83
C GLU A 73 -13.57 5.12 -7.31
N GLY A 74 -12.68 5.78 -6.57
CA GLY A 74 -12.91 7.11 -6.02
C GLY A 74 -12.90 8.19 -7.09
N VAL A 75 -11.95 8.15 -8.05
CA VAL A 75 -11.90 9.13 -9.15
C VAL A 75 -13.01 8.88 -10.18
N ALA A 76 -13.40 7.62 -10.43
CA ALA A 76 -14.50 7.34 -11.36
C ALA A 76 -15.88 7.76 -10.84
N ASN A 77 -16.01 8.04 -9.53
CA ASN A 77 -17.25 8.43 -8.88
C ASN A 77 -17.35 9.95 -8.58
N ILE A 78 -16.45 10.76 -9.17
CA ILE A 78 -16.47 12.24 -9.16
C ILE A 78 -16.71 12.72 -10.59
#